data_AF-A0A022LNW9-F1
#
_entry.id   AF-A0A022LNW9-F1
#
_cell.length_a   1.000
_cell.length_b   1.000
_cell.length_c   1.000
_cell.angle_alpha   90.00
_cell.angle_beta   90.00
_cell.angle_gamma   90.00
#
_symmetry.space_group_name_H-M   'P 1'
#
loop_
_entity.id
_entity.type
_entity.pdbx_description
1 polymer ?
#
loop_
_entity_poly.entity_id
_entity_poly.type
_entity_poly.pdbx_seq_one_letter_code
_entity_poly.pdbx_strand_id
1 'polypeptide(L)' 'MNLLAPAVGEFLVAEAEVIRSGRTLTVCRLEAFTLEAGRRVHVATGCQTLIRLADTPDHQA' A
#
# COMPACT_ATOMS: atom_id res chain seq x y z
N MET A 1 -1.14 -10.05 1.08
CA MET A 1 -1.88 -9.02 1.85
C MET A 1 -3.07 -9.68 2.53
N ASN A 2 -3.59 -9.08 3.59
CA ASN A 2 -4.76 -9.56 4.33
C ASN A 2 -5.84 -8.49 4.31
N LEU A 3 -7.09 -8.90 4.04
CA LEU A 3 -8.27 -8.06 4.14
C LEU A 3 -8.89 -8.24 5.52
N LEU A 4 -9.08 -7.14 6.23
CA LEU A 4 -9.53 -7.13 7.62
C LEU A 4 -11.01 -6.73 7.74
N ALA A 5 -11.47 -5.87 6.84
CA ALA A 5 -12.84 -5.39 6.79
C ALA A 5 -13.19 -4.95 5.35
N PRO A 6 -14.49 -4.85 5.00
CA PRO A 6 -14.93 -4.24 3.75
C PRO A 6 -14.46 -2.78 3.62
N ALA A 7 -14.02 -2.38 2.42
CA ALA A 7 -13.62 -1.01 2.13
C ALA A 7 -14.82 -0.10 1.81
N VAL A 8 -15.68 0.13 2.82
CA VAL A 8 -16.91 0.94 2.70
C VAL A 8 -16.70 2.34 3.29
N GLY A 9 -16.91 3.38 2.48
CA GLY A 9 -16.81 4.79 2.86
C GLY A 9 -16.42 5.67 1.67
N GLU A 10 -16.21 6.97 1.91
CA GLU A 10 -16.01 7.98 0.86
C GLU A 10 -14.59 7.95 0.28
N PHE A 11 -13.59 7.61 1.08
CA PHE A 11 -12.19 7.62 0.65
C PHE A 11 -11.43 6.38 1.13
N LEU A 12 -10.57 5.84 0.25
CA LEU A 12 -9.56 4.85 0.61
C LEU A 12 -8.21 5.56 0.76
N VAL A 13 -7.60 5.43 1.93
CA VAL A 13 -6.27 5.96 2.25
C VAL A 13 -5.30 4.80 2.32
N ALA A 14 -4.36 4.75 1.38
CA ALA A 14 -3.25 3.80 1.40
C ALA A 14 -1.99 4.49 1.92
N GLU A 15 -1.44 3.97 3.01
CA GLU A 15 -0.19 4.42 3.61
C GLU A 15 0.82 3.28 3.54
N ALA A 16 2.08 3.59 3.27
CA ALA A 16 3.13 2.60 3.20
C ALA A 16 4.45 3.17 3.71
N GLU A 17 5.29 2.28 4.24
CA GLU A 17 6.63 2.62 4.70
C GLU A 17 7.64 1.55 4.29
N VAL A 18 8.88 1.97 4.07
CA VAL A 18 9.99 1.07 3.76
C VAL A 18 10.45 0.39 5.05
N ILE A 19 10.34 -0.94 5.10
CA ILE A 19 10.89 -1.75 6.20
C ILE A 19 12.37 -2.02 5.96
N ARG A 20 12.77 -2.25 4.70
CA ARG A 20 14.16 -2.52 4.31
C ARG A 20 14.44 -2.09 2.88
N SER A 21 15.44 -1.22 2.70
CA SER A 21 15.99 -0.80 1.40
C SER A 21 17.20 -1.66 1.01
N GLY A 22 16.96 -2.82 0.39
CA GLY A 22 18.03 -3.68 -0.12
C GLY A 22 18.64 -3.15 -1.43
N ARG A 23 19.76 -3.75 -1.86
CA ARG A 23 20.43 -3.38 -3.12
C ARG A 23 19.55 -3.59 -4.36
N THR A 24 18.78 -4.68 -4.37
CA THR A 24 17.94 -5.08 -5.52
C THR A 24 16.46 -5.05 -5.16
N LEU A 25 16.10 -5.52 -3.96
CA LEU A 25 14.72 -5.61 -3.50
C LEU A 25 14.47 -4.62 -2.36
N THR A 26 13.32 -3.96 -2.40
CA THR A 26 12.82 -3.12 -1.30
C THR A 26 11.60 -3.79 -0.68
N VAL A 27 11.57 -3.93 0.64
CA VAL A 27 10.44 -4.50 1.37
C VAL A 27 9.67 -3.38 2.06
N CYS A 28 8.38 -3.28 1.77
CA CYS A 28 7.49 -2.24 2.32
C CYS A 28 6.35 -2.87 3.13
N ARG A 29 5.96 -2.20 4.22
CA ARG A 29 4.69 -2.42 4.91
C ARG A 29 3.64 -1.50 4.29
N LEU A 30 2.42 -2.01 4.11
CA LEU A 30 1.31 -1.27 3.54
C LEU A 30 0.11 -1.45 4.45
N GLU A 31 -0.56 -0.33 4.71
CA GLU A 31 -1.79 -0.28 5.48
C GLU A 31 -2.82 0.49 4.64
N ALA A 32 -4.05 0.00 4.59
CA ALA A 32 -5.14 0.64 3.89
C ALA A 32 -6.30 0.89 4.84
N PHE A 33 -6.82 2.11 4.80
CA PHE A 33 -7.92 2.55 5.64
C PHE A 33 -9.04 3.11 4.78
N THR A 34 -10.27 2.91 5.22
CA THR A 34 -11.40 3.66 4.68
C THR A 34 -11.79 4.79 5.63
N LEU A 35 -12.09 5.96 5.09
CA LEU A 35 -12.70 7.07 5.80
C LEU A 35 -14.21 7.03 5.54
N GLU A 36 -14.98 6.91 6.61
CA GLU A 36 -16.44 6.88 6.59
C GLU A 36 -16.99 7.80 7.69
N ALA A 37 -17.73 8.85 7.33
CA ALA A 37 -18.36 9.77 8.29
C ALA A 37 -17.41 10.28 9.40
N GLY A 38 -16.16 10.60 9.04
CA GLY A 38 -15.11 11.07 9.97
C GLY A 38 -14.42 9.97 10.77
N ARG A 39 -14.78 8.70 10.56
CA ARG A 39 -14.17 7.53 11.20
C ARG A 39 -13.17 6.88 10.25
N ARG A 40 -12.02 6.45 10.79
CA ARG A 40 -10.97 5.75 10.04
C ARG A 40 -11.00 4.26 10.39
N VAL A 41 -11.28 3.41 9.40
CA VAL A 41 -11.41 1.95 9.56
C VAL A 41 -10.24 1.27 8.87
N HIS A 42 -9.53 0.38 9.56
CA HIS A 42 -8.45 -0.40 8.95
C HIS A 42 -9.03 -1.57 8.14
N VAL A 43 -8.81 -1.57 6.83
CA VAL A 43 -9.46 -2.51 5.90
C VAL A 43 -8.50 -3.53 5.30
N ALA A 44 -7.19 -3.21 5.19
CA ALA A 44 -6.20 -4.18 4.75
C ALA A 44 -4.79 -3.86 5.24
N THR A 45 -4.02 -4.91 5.49
CA THR A 45 -2.58 -4.83 5.82
C THR A 45 -1.78 -5.70 4.86
N GLY A 46 -0.54 -5.33 4.57
CA GLY A 46 0.30 -6.04 3.62
C GLY A 46 1.78 -5.83 3.82
N CYS A 47 2.54 -6.79 3.29
CA CYS A 47 3.97 -6.68 3.03
C CYS A 47 4.18 -6.91 1.54
N GLN A 48 4.96 -6.05 0.89
CA GLN A 48 5.27 -6.18 -0.53
C GLN A 48 6.78 -6.14 -0.74
N THR A 49 7.23 -6.94 -1.70
CA THR A 49 8.59 -6.90 -2.22
C THR A 49 8.57 -6.17 -3.56
N LEU A 50 9.27 -5.05 -3.63
CA LEU A 50 9.36 -4.19 -4.80
C LEU A 50 10.74 -4.34 -5.45
N ILE A 51 10.80 -4.23 -6.77
CA ILE A 51 12.02 -4.18 -7.56
C ILE A 51 11.97 -2.97 -8.48
N ARG A 52 13.09 -2.25 -8.60
CA ARG A 52 13.23 -1.20 -9.62
C ARG A 52 13.45 -1.87 -10.97
N LEU A 53 12.61 -1.56 -11.94
CA LEU A 53 12.85 -1.90 -13.34
C LEU A 53 13.68 -0.76 -13.96
N ALA A 54 14.93 -1.06 -14.32
CA ALA A 54 15.77 -0.09 -15.02
C ALA A 54 15.16 0.23 -16.40
N ASP A 55 15.28 1.49 -16.82
CA ASP A 55 14.87 1.96 -18.15
C ASP A 55 13.40 1.70 -18.52
N THR A 56 12.56 1.44 -17.51
CA THR A 56 11.11 1.24 -17.67
C THR A 56 10.39 2.42 -17.03
N PRO A 57 9.67 3.26 -17.81
CA PRO A 57 8.90 4.38 -17.26
C PRO A 57 7.66 3.89 -16.50
N ASP A 58 7.26 4.62 -15.46
CA ASP A 58 6.10 4.26 -14.61
C ASP A 58 4.74 4.49 -15.29
N HIS A 59 4.69 5.40 -16.26
CA HIS A 59 3.47 5.67 -17.04
C HIS A 59 3.45 4.80 -18.30
N GLN A 60 2.29 4.21 -18.60
CA GLN A 60 2.07 3.64 -19.93
C GLN A 60 1.92 4.78 -20.94
N ALA A 61 2.70 4.75 -22.01
CA ALA A 61 2.57 5.68 -23.14
C ALA A 61 1.30 5.42 -23.96
#